data_AF-A0A7C1EM94-F1
#
_entry.id   AF-A0A7C1EM94-F1
#
_cell.length_a   1.000
_cell.length_b   1.000
_cell.length_c   1.000
_cell.angle_alpha   90.00
_cell.angle_beta   90.00
_cell.angle_gamma   90.00
#
_symmetry.space_group_name_H-M   'P 1'
#
loop_
_entity.id
_entity.type
_entity.pdbx_description
1 polymer ?
#
loop_
_entity_poly.entity_id
_entity_poly.type
_entity_poly.pdbx_seq_one_letter_code
_entity_poly.pdbx_strand_id
1 'polypeptide(L)'
;MATREETYSHEPVFTRVLTRAYTLNWEMVAYAIILVLAVLTRFIDLGARVMSHDESLHTYYSWRLYEFGEFQHTPLMHGPVLFHMVALSYFLFGDNDYTARLYPAILGVLIVLFPLLFRRWLGRLGAVIASVLLLISPMMMYYNRYIREDTPSIFYTILFLYAALQYADGERPRRPVWLYVMSGALLLSLASKEVAFMYVAIFGSLLALFWIMRIIQDVGIRRPAETVGGEVPILQLLVGHGFLFGIVGVTAFVLGAFLRYMLSPVLWMPSGVWIQAPLFVLMYVPLAVFGLIRNLGTSPGQPHKMGIAEAIMAGLSHGRSALYVILAGAIIGAILALVIISVVDVIKPNTVWTTPTIMSEYDQMYGPNGTKEFAAAVEFDDTMFIRLLTWVGIPILLTLFVLFISAVFNFPGRLPLPWREILVIILVAFLVCSVLVVFERRSFVEESDTAPFAATLNTNGETENGQYNNLPIVLSWVLGGLIVIAVVISRLLTPLWEFLNRQPLFDVLIVIGTLILPWLAAFPLYWAGYDLEEYNETTQAGQDTLRMALVTFIPFAMVSISLGLAWNWKRWVPAALVFITLFTFFFTTVFSNPPGLATGMVGSLGYWLEQQ
;
A
#
# COMPACT_ATOMS: atom_id res chain seq x y z
N MET A 1 -24.13 48.11 25.46
CA MET A 1 -23.93 47.86 24.02
C MET A 1 -23.41 46.44 23.90
N ALA A 2 -24.28 45.50 23.51
CA ALA A 2 -23.88 44.13 23.19
C ALA A 2 -22.93 44.17 21.99
N THR A 3 -21.87 43.36 22.02
CA THR A 3 -20.93 43.26 20.90
C THR A 3 -21.64 42.66 19.69
N ARG A 4 -21.19 43.00 18.48
CA ARG A 4 -21.78 42.52 17.22
C ARG A 4 -21.87 40.99 17.13
N GLU A 5 -21.10 40.26 17.93
CA GLU A 5 -21.15 38.79 18.03
C GLU A 5 -22.31 38.25 18.88
N GLU A 6 -22.76 38.99 19.90
CA GLU A 6 -23.87 38.57 20.77
C GLU A 6 -25.23 38.65 20.06
N THR A 7 -25.38 39.52 19.06
CA THR A 7 -26.66 39.72 18.35
C THR A 7 -26.96 38.61 17.34
N TYR A 8 -25.95 37.90 16.83
CA TYR A 8 -26.14 36.87 15.80
C TYR A 8 -26.34 35.45 16.34
N SER A 9 -26.25 35.21 17.66
CA SER A 9 -26.30 33.85 18.23
C SER A 9 -27.67 33.17 18.12
N HIS A 10 -28.74 33.93 17.86
CA HIS A 10 -30.12 33.44 17.79
C HIS A 10 -30.74 33.40 16.37
N GLU A 11 -30.00 33.78 15.32
CA GLU A 11 -30.54 33.70 13.95
C GLU A 11 -30.44 32.28 13.35
N PRO A 12 -31.45 31.84 12.57
CA PRO A 12 -31.39 30.59 11.81
C PRO A 12 -30.13 30.55 10.93
N VAL A 13 -29.46 29.39 10.88
CA VAL A 13 -28.24 29.16 10.08
C VAL A 13 -28.39 29.64 8.63
N PHE A 14 -29.59 29.48 8.07
CA PHE A 14 -29.94 29.92 6.72
C PHE A 14 -29.84 31.44 6.53
N THR A 15 -30.39 32.22 7.47
CA THR A 15 -30.34 33.69 7.44
C THR A 15 -28.89 34.19 7.58
N ARG A 16 -28.10 33.53 8.44
CA ARG A 16 -26.66 33.81 8.62
C ARG A 16 -25.84 33.52 7.36
N VAL A 17 -26.20 32.49 6.57
CA VAL A 17 -25.55 32.18 5.29
C VAL A 17 -25.89 33.25 4.25
N LEU A 18 -27.16 33.66 4.15
CA LEU A 18 -27.61 34.64 3.14
C LEU A 18 -27.14 36.07 3.43
N THR A 19 -26.98 36.44 4.69
CA THR A 19 -26.58 37.81 5.10
C THR A 19 -25.07 37.99 5.24
N ARG A 20 -24.28 36.91 5.08
CA ARG A 20 -22.81 37.01 5.14
C ARG A 20 -22.32 37.66 3.85
N ALA A 21 -21.66 38.82 3.97
CA ALA A 21 -20.94 39.41 2.86
C ALA A 21 -19.78 38.47 2.47
N TYR A 22 -19.96 37.71 1.37
CA TYR A 22 -18.89 36.89 0.81
C TYR A 22 -17.97 37.80 0.01
N THR A 23 -16.74 37.99 0.49
CA THR A 23 -15.70 38.60 -0.32
C THR A 23 -15.32 37.57 -1.40
N LEU A 24 -15.72 37.86 -2.65
CA LEU A 24 -15.36 37.04 -3.80
C LEU A 24 -13.84 37.06 -3.94
N ASN A 25 -13.18 35.97 -3.53
CA ASN A 25 -11.77 35.78 -3.78
C ASN A 25 -11.60 35.03 -5.12
N TRP A 26 -10.46 35.23 -5.79
CA TRP A 26 -10.19 34.57 -7.07
C TRP A 26 -10.26 33.03 -6.96
N GLU A 27 -9.97 32.48 -5.77
CA GLU A 27 -10.00 31.05 -5.47
C GLU A 27 -11.42 30.48 -5.55
N MET A 28 -12.41 31.17 -4.96
CA MET A 28 -13.83 30.79 -5.07
C MET A 28 -14.31 30.86 -6.51
N VAL A 29 -13.91 31.88 -7.26
CA VAL A 29 -14.24 31.98 -8.69
C VAL A 29 -13.64 30.81 -9.46
N ALA A 30 -12.37 30.48 -9.21
CA ALA A 30 -11.71 29.34 -9.85
C ALA A 30 -12.43 28.03 -9.54
N TYR A 31 -12.77 27.75 -8.27
CA TYR A 31 -13.50 26.54 -7.91
C TYR A 31 -14.93 26.51 -8.45
N ALA A 32 -15.61 27.65 -8.55
CA ALA A 32 -16.92 27.73 -9.18
C ALA A 32 -16.84 27.38 -10.68
N ILE A 33 -15.85 27.92 -11.39
CA ILE A 33 -15.61 27.57 -12.80
C ILE A 33 -15.26 26.09 -12.94
N ILE A 34 -14.36 25.56 -12.10
CA ILE A 34 -13.98 24.15 -12.11
C ILE A 34 -15.19 23.25 -11.85
N LEU A 35 -16.05 23.59 -10.87
CA LEU A 35 -17.28 22.85 -10.58
C LEU A 35 -18.21 22.85 -11.79
N VAL A 36 -18.46 24.01 -12.40
CA VAL A 36 -19.32 24.10 -13.59
C VAL A 36 -18.75 23.25 -14.72
N LEU A 37 -17.46 23.36 -15.02
CA LEU A 37 -16.82 22.56 -16.07
C LEU A 37 -16.83 21.06 -15.75
N ALA A 38 -16.63 20.69 -14.48
CA ALA A 38 -16.71 19.29 -14.05
C ALA A 38 -18.13 18.74 -14.27
N VAL A 39 -19.17 19.48 -13.85
CA VAL A 39 -20.56 19.07 -14.08
C VAL A 39 -20.86 18.95 -15.57
N LEU A 40 -20.52 19.96 -16.39
CA LEU A 40 -20.78 19.92 -17.82
C LEU A 40 -20.09 18.73 -18.49
N THR A 41 -18.80 18.52 -18.21
CA THR A 41 -18.03 17.46 -18.89
C THR A 41 -18.41 16.05 -18.45
N ARG A 42 -18.88 15.85 -17.21
CA ARG A 42 -19.28 14.53 -16.69
C ARG A 42 -20.74 14.19 -17.01
N PHE A 43 -21.63 15.16 -17.15
CA PHE A 43 -23.06 14.92 -17.32
C PHE A 43 -23.61 15.17 -18.73
N ILE A 44 -22.94 15.98 -19.56
CA ILE A 44 -23.37 16.16 -20.96
C ILE A 44 -23.13 14.85 -21.72
N ASP A 45 -24.18 14.36 -22.37
CA ASP A 45 -24.13 13.18 -23.24
C ASP A 45 -23.72 11.88 -22.54
N LEU A 46 -24.03 11.77 -21.24
CA LEU A 46 -23.60 10.64 -20.40
C LEU A 46 -24.18 9.29 -20.87
N GLY A 47 -25.37 9.31 -21.46
CA GLY A 47 -26.05 8.11 -21.97
C GLY A 47 -25.71 7.73 -23.41
N ALA A 48 -24.95 8.53 -24.18
CA ALA A 48 -24.80 8.29 -25.61
C ALA A 48 -23.93 7.09 -25.98
N ARG A 49 -23.05 6.64 -25.07
CA ARG A 49 -22.19 5.50 -25.31
C ARG A 49 -22.95 4.20 -25.02
N VAL A 50 -22.85 3.24 -25.93
CA VAL A 50 -23.34 1.87 -25.70
C VAL A 50 -22.64 1.24 -24.49
N MET A 51 -23.39 0.50 -23.67
CA MET A 51 -22.84 -0.26 -22.56
C MET A 51 -21.81 -1.28 -23.04
N SER A 52 -20.62 -1.24 -22.46
CA SER A 52 -19.61 -2.26 -22.72
C SER A 52 -20.00 -3.60 -22.08
N HIS A 53 -19.24 -4.65 -22.40
CA HIS A 53 -19.35 -5.95 -21.72
C HIS A 53 -19.27 -5.80 -20.19
N ASP A 54 -18.27 -5.06 -19.69
CA ASP A 54 -18.13 -4.88 -18.25
C ASP A 54 -19.28 -4.04 -17.65
N GLU A 55 -19.75 -2.98 -18.33
CA GLU A 55 -20.88 -2.18 -17.83
C GLU A 55 -22.17 -3.02 -17.79
N SER A 56 -22.39 -3.90 -18.77
CA SER A 56 -23.62 -4.67 -18.92
C SER A 56 -23.97 -5.52 -17.69
N LEU A 57 -22.95 -6.12 -17.09
CA LEU A 57 -23.07 -6.92 -15.88
C LEU A 57 -23.48 -6.05 -14.68
N HIS A 58 -22.80 -4.92 -14.48
CA HIS A 58 -23.13 -3.99 -13.41
C HIS A 58 -24.54 -3.42 -13.57
N THR A 59 -24.94 -3.07 -14.80
CA THR A 59 -26.29 -2.58 -15.08
C THR A 59 -27.36 -3.63 -14.83
N TYR A 60 -27.13 -4.88 -15.24
CA TYR A 60 -28.11 -5.96 -15.12
C TYR A 60 -28.36 -6.34 -13.66
N TYR A 61 -27.31 -6.54 -12.86
CA TYR A 61 -27.49 -6.92 -11.46
C TYR A 61 -28.00 -5.75 -10.61
N SER A 62 -27.66 -4.51 -10.94
CA SER A 62 -28.27 -3.33 -10.31
C SER A 62 -29.76 -3.21 -10.66
N TRP A 63 -30.14 -3.54 -11.89
CA TRP A 63 -31.53 -3.57 -12.31
C TRP A 63 -32.32 -4.69 -11.61
N ARG A 64 -31.75 -5.90 -11.47
CA ARG A 64 -32.38 -6.97 -10.68
C ARG A 64 -32.57 -6.62 -9.21
N LEU A 65 -31.59 -5.94 -8.62
CA LEU A 65 -31.71 -5.41 -7.26
C LEU A 65 -32.85 -4.39 -7.16
N TYR A 66 -32.95 -3.50 -8.14
CA TYR A 66 -34.00 -2.48 -8.21
C TYR A 66 -35.40 -3.08 -8.42
N GLU A 67 -35.58 -3.98 -9.40
CA GLU A 67 -36.88 -4.49 -9.83
C GLU A 67 -37.39 -5.62 -8.93
N PHE A 68 -36.51 -6.54 -8.51
CA PHE A 68 -36.88 -7.77 -7.80
C PHE A 68 -36.36 -7.83 -6.36
N GLY A 69 -35.47 -6.91 -5.96
CA GLY A 69 -34.75 -7.00 -4.68
C GLY A 69 -33.70 -8.11 -4.65
N GLU A 70 -33.30 -8.62 -5.82
CA GLU A 70 -32.43 -9.79 -5.94
C GLU A 70 -31.00 -9.39 -6.31
N PHE A 71 -30.08 -9.52 -5.34
CA PHE A 71 -28.64 -9.38 -5.58
C PHE A 71 -27.87 -10.25 -4.58
N GLN A 72 -26.86 -10.94 -5.08
CA GLN A 72 -25.93 -11.73 -4.26
C GLN A 72 -24.51 -11.28 -4.59
N HIS A 73 -23.77 -10.85 -3.56
CA HIS A 73 -22.37 -10.48 -3.75
C HIS A 73 -21.55 -11.72 -4.11
N THR A 74 -20.83 -11.62 -5.22
CA THR A 74 -19.83 -12.58 -5.65
C THR A 74 -18.49 -11.87 -5.80
N PRO A 75 -17.37 -12.45 -5.32
CA PRO A 75 -16.04 -11.83 -5.43
C PRO A 75 -15.62 -11.54 -6.88
N LEU A 76 -16.06 -12.38 -7.83
CA LEU A 76 -15.88 -12.19 -9.27
C LEU A 76 -16.37 -10.81 -9.75
N MET A 77 -17.45 -10.31 -9.15
CA MET A 77 -18.13 -9.08 -9.56
C MET A 77 -17.68 -7.87 -8.76
N HIS A 78 -16.60 -8.01 -7.98
CA HIS A 78 -16.10 -7.00 -7.07
C HIS A 78 -17.13 -6.58 -6.00
N GLY A 79 -16.92 -5.41 -5.40
CA GLY A 79 -17.65 -4.97 -4.23
C GLY A 79 -19.11 -4.55 -4.50
N PRO A 80 -20.01 -4.70 -3.51
CA PRO A 80 -21.45 -4.48 -3.68
C PRO A 80 -21.88 -3.00 -3.80
N VAL A 81 -21.03 -2.03 -3.45
CA VAL A 81 -21.44 -0.62 -3.30
C VAL A 81 -21.98 -0.02 -4.59
N LEU A 82 -21.31 -0.25 -5.72
CA LEU A 82 -21.75 0.29 -7.00
C LEU A 82 -23.13 -0.26 -7.37
N PHE A 83 -23.37 -1.56 -7.20
CA PHE A 83 -24.66 -2.18 -7.52
C PHE A 83 -25.81 -1.54 -6.75
N HIS A 84 -25.61 -1.29 -5.46
CA HIS A 84 -26.61 -0.64 -4.61
C HIS A 84 -26.84 0.82 -5.01
N MET A 85 -25.78 1.55 -5.33
CA MET A 85 -25.89 2.97 -5.70
C MET A 85 -26.49 3.16 -7.09
N VAL A 86 -26.24 2.25 -8.03
CA VAL A 86 -26.88 2.24 -9.35
C VAL A 86 -28.35 1.81 -9.23
N ALA A 87 -28.67 0.80 -8.41
CA ALA A 87 -30.07 0.44 -8.12
C ALA A 87 -30.84 1.60 -7.47
N LEU A 88 -30.21 2.36 -6.57
CA LEU A 88 -30.79 3.59 -6.03
C LEU A 88 -31.00 4.66 -7.10
N SER A 89 -30.08 4.79 -8.06
CA SER A 89 -30.24 5.69 -9.21
C SER A 89 -31.46 5.31 -10.06
N TYR A 90 -31.64 4.02 -10.35
CA TYR A 90 -32.80 3.50 -11.06
C TYR A 90 -34.10 3.74 -10.31
N PHE A 91 -34.09 3.53 -8.99
CA PHE A 91 -35.25 3.83 -8.15
C PHE A 91 -35.68 5.31 -8.20
N LEU A 92 -34.71 6.23 -8.25
CA LEU A 92 -35.00 7.66 -8.24
C LEU A 92 -35.35 8.24 -9.61
N PHE A 93 -34.76 7.71 -10.70
CA PHE A 93 -34.78 8.35 -12.01
C PHE A 93 -35.18 7.41 -13.18
N GLY A 94 -35.48 6.14 -12.90
CA GLY A 94 -35.74 5.11 -13.89
C GLY A 94 -34.46 4.45 -14.44
N ASP A 95 -34.61 3.29 -15.05
CA ASP A 95 -33.53 2.48 -15.63
C ASP A 95 -33.25 2.87 -17.09
N ASN A 96 -32.13 3.56 -17.33
CA ASN A 96 -31.63 3.86 -18.67
C ASN A 96 -30.11 4.13 -18.65
N ASP A 97 -29.51 4.23 -19.83
CA ASP A 97 -28.06 4.40 -19.98
C ASP A 97 -27.49 5.63 -19.27
N TYR A 98 -28.28 6.70 -19.15
CA TYR A 98 -27.86 7.92 -18.47
C TYR A 98 -27.85 7.73 -16.94
N THR A 99 -28.95 7.21 -16.38
CA THR A 99 -29.12 7.04 -14.93
C THR A 99 -28.19 5.96 -14.38
N ALA A 100 -27.85 4.97 -15.19
CA ALA A 100 -26.88 3.93 -14.86
C ALA A 100 -25.49 4.49 -14.53
N ARG A 101 -25.09 5.58 -15.22
CA ARG A 101 -23.79 6.24 -15.07
C ARG A 101 -23.81 7.44 -14.12
N LEU A 102 -24.95 7.73 -13.48
CA LEU A 102 -25.10 8.88 -12.61
C LEU A 102 -24.16 8.81 -11.39
N TYR A 103 -24.06 7.63 -10.78
CA TYR A 103 -23.21 7.41 -9.62
C TYR A 103 -21.72 7.71 -9.90
N PRO A 104 -21.06 7.09 -10.90
CA PRO A 104 -19.66 7.42 -11.20
C PRO A 104 -19.49 8.88 -11.66
N ALA A 105 -20.46 9.48 -12.36
CA ALA A 105 -20.38 10.88 -12.79
C ALA A 105 -20.39 11.86 -11.61
N ILE A 106 -21.25 11.63 -10.61
CA ILE A 106 -21.30 12.41 -9.36
C ILE A 106 -19.95 12.29 -8.63
N LEU A 107 -19.46 11.07 -8.43
CA LEU A 107 -18.17 10.86 -7.78
C LEU A 107 -17.03 11.51 -8.54
N GLY A 108 -17.06 11.47 -9.88
CA GLY A 108 -16.08 12.16 -10.72
C GLY A 108 -16.02 13.67 -10.50
N VAL A 109 -17.17 14.34 -10.34
CA VAL A 109 -17.19 15.77 -9.99
C VAL A 109 -16.60 16.00 -8.60
N LEU A 110 -16.93 15.14 -7.63
CA LEU A 110 -16.38 15.24 -6.28
C LEU A 110 -14.86 15.00 -6.26
N ILE A 111 -14.34 14.05 -7.04
CA ILE A 111 -12.90 13.78 -7.18
C ILE A 111 -12.18 15.02 -7.72
N VAL A 112 -12.73 15.70 -8.73
CA VAL A 112 -12.14 16.92 -9.30
C VAL A 112 -12.04 18.04 -8.25
N LEU A 113 -13.04 18.15 -7.35
CA LEU A 113 -13.06 19.16 -6.29
C LEU A 113 -12.33 18.74 -5.01
N PHE A 114 -12.02 17.46 -4.86
CA PHE A 114 -11.41 16.90 -3.66
C PHE A 114 -10.10 17.61 -3.22
N PRO A 115 -9.21 18.07 -4.13
CA PRO A 115 -8.02 18.82 -3.75
C PRO A 115 -8.31 20.08 -2.91
N LEU A 116 -9.52 20.65 -2.98
CA LEU A 116 -9.95 21.74 -2.09
C LEU A 116 -9.83 21.35 -0.60
N LEU A 117 -10.15 20.10 -0.25
CA LEU A 117 -10.01 19.59 1.12
C LEU A 117 -8.54 19.45 1.54
N PHE A 118 -7.64 19.26 0.57
CA PHE A 118 -6.20 19.16 0.79
C PHE A 118 -5.48 20.52 0.76
N ARG A 119 -6.21 21.63 0.63
CA ARG A 119 -5.69 23.00 0.55
C ARG A 119 -4.64 23.33 1.61
N ARG A 120 -4.76 22.82 2.84
CA ARG A 120 -3.79 23.11 3.91
C ARG A 120 -2.41 22.52 3.65
N TRP A 121 -2.33 21.41 2.90
CA TRP A 121 -1.07 20.71 2.61
C TRP A 121 -0.52 21.05 1.23
N LEU A 122 -1.40 21.22 0.23
CA LEU A 122 -1.02 21.58 -1.14
C LEU A 122 -0.82 23.09 -1.34
N GLY A 123 -1.31 23.92 -0.41
CA GLY A 123 -1.45 25.35 -0.61
C GLY A 123 -2.61 25.69 -1.56
N ARG A 124 -2.96 26.98 -1.65
CA ARG A 124 -4.09 27.46 -2.46
C ARG A 124 -3.89 27.18 -3.95
N LEU A 125 -2.72 27.57 -4.47
CA LEU A 125 -2.38 27.39 -5.88
C LEU A 125 -2.24 25.91 -6.24
N GLY A 126 -1.56 25.12 -5.41
CA GLY A 126 -1.38 23.68 -5.63
C GLY A 126 -2.71 22.93 -5.67
N ALA A 127 -3.65 23.27 -4.78
CA ALA A 127 -4.98 22.67 -4.78
C ALA A 127 -5.79 23.02 -6.05
N VAL A 128 -5.74 24.27 -6.52
CA VAL A 128 -6.42 24.67 -7.77
C VAL A 128 -5.79 23.97 -8.98
N ILE A 129 -4.45 23.94 -9.08
CA ILE A 129 -3.74 23.25 -10.17
C ILE A 129 -4.10 21.75 -10.17
N ALA A 130 -4.08 21.09 -9.02
CA ALA A 130 -4.44 19.68 -8.91
C ALA A 130 -5.88 19.43 -9.38
N SER A 131 -6.83 20.28 -8.99
CA SER A 131 -8.22 20.20 -9.47
C SER A 131 -8.32 20.39 -10.99
N VAL A 132 -7.58 21.32 -11.58
CA VAL A 132 -7.56 21.52 -13.04
C VAL A 132 -6.96 20.29 -13.75
N LEU A 133 -5.88 19.72 -13.24
CA LEU A 133 -5.27 18.52 -13.82
C LEU A 133 -6.22 17.30 -13.78
N LEU A 134 -6.96 17.12 -12.68
CA LEU A 134 -8.00 16.09 -12.59
C LEU A 134 -9.19 16.37 -13.51
N LEU A 135 -9.57 17.64 -13.68
CA LEU A 135 -10.65 18.06 -14.57
C LEU A 135 -10.37 17.68 -16.03
N ILE A 136 -9.15 17.96 -16.51
CA ILE A 136 -8.76 17.77 -17.92
C ILE A 136 -8.15 16.39 -18.23
N SER A 137 -7.91 15.56 -17.22
CA SER A 137 -7.32 14.23 -17.40
C SER A 137 -8.23 13.33 -18.25
N PRO A 138 -7.75 12.83 -19.42
CA PRO A 138 -8.55 11.94 -20.27
C PRO A 138 -8.94 10.63 -19.56
N MET A 139 -8.03 10.08 -18.74
CA MET A 139 -8.28 8.87 -17.97
C MET A 139 -9.40 9.10 -16.94
N MET A 140 -9.32 10.21 -16.18
CA MET A 140 -10.38 10.55 -15.22
C MET A 140 -11.70 10.85 -15.93
N MET A 141 -11.69 11.49 -17.10
CA MET A 141 -12.90 11.76 -17.86
C MET A 141 -13.60 10.46 -18.26
N TYR A 142 -12.85 9.50 -18.80
CA TYR A 142 -13.37 8.23 -19.28
C TYR A 142 -13.96 7.39 -18.15
N TYR A 143 -13.19 7.12 -17.09
CA TYR A 143 -13.63 6.22 -16.02
C TYR A 143 -14.72 6.81 -15.12
N ASN A 144 -14.79 8.14 -14.97
CA ASN A 144 -15.89 8.79 -14.23
C ASN A 144 -17.22 8.82 -15.01
N ARG A 145 -17.23 8.38 -16.28
CA ARG A 145 -18.43 8.26 -17.12
C ARG A 145 -18.70 6.81 -17.51
N TYR A 146 -18.11 5.87 -16.78
CA TYR A 146 -18.14 4.44 -17.06
C TYR A 146 -18.51 3.68 -15.79
N ILE A 147 -19.43 2.73 -15.89
CA ILE A 147 -19.94 1.97 -14.73
C ILE A 147 -18.91 0.90 -14.36
N ARG A 148 -18.01 1.26 -13.44
CA ARG A 148 -16.98 0.36 -12.90
C ARG A 148 -16.56 0.78 -11.51
N GLU A 149 -16.09 -0.19 -10.74
CA GLU A 149 -15.67 -0.02 -9.35
C GLU A 149 -14.47 0.88 -9.12
N ASP A 150 -13.73 1.24 -10.17
CA ASP A 150 -12.51 2.05 -10.04
C ASP A 150 -12.82 3.45 -9.48
N THR A 151 -13.86 4.11 -9.99
CA THR A 151 -14.26 5.45 -9.56
C THR A 151 -14.65 5.52 -8.08
N PRO A 152 -15.56 4.66 -7.56
CA PRO A 152 -15.86 4.64 -6.13
C PRO A 152 -14.65 4.22 -5.28
N SER A 153 -13.85 3.25 -5.73
CA SER A 153 -12.63 2.85 -5.03
C SER A 153 -11.64 4.03 -4.86
N ILE A 154 -11.41 4.81 -5.92
CA ILE A 154 -10.57 6.02 -5.88
C ILE A 154 -11.14 7.05 -4.90
N PHE A 155 -12.44 7.36 -5.01
CA PHE A 155 -13.08 8.37 -4.18
C PHE A 155 -12.98 8.02 -2.68
N TYR A 156 -13.35 6.79 -2.31
CA TYR A 156 -13.32 6.36 -0.91
C TYR A 156 -11.90 6.20 -0.38
N THR A 157 -10.93 5.82 -1.21
CA THR A 157 -9.51 5.81 -0.84
C THR A 157 -8.99 7.21 -0.50
N ILE A 158 -9.32 8.22 -1.30
CA ILE A 158 -8.90 9.60 -1.04
C ILE A 158 -9.61 10.15 0.21
N LEU A 159 -10.88 9.79 0.43
CA LEU A 159 -11.61 10.15 1.65
C LEU A 159 -11.02 9.48 2.90
N PHE A 160 -10.64 8.21 2.81
CA PHE A 160 -9.92 7.48 3.84
C PHE A 160 -8.61 8.20 4.20
N LEU A 161 -7.80 8.56 3.19
CA LEU A 161 -6.54 9.28 3.39
C LEU A 161 -6.77 10.67 4.01
N TYR A 162 -7.77 11.41 3.52
CA TYR A 162 -8.11 12.72 4.07
C TYR A 162 -8.51 12.64 5.55
N ALA A 163 -9.33 11.66 5.92
CA ALA A 163 -9.76 11.44 7.29
C ALA A 163 -8.59 11.02 8.20
N ALA A 164 -7.71 10.13 7.72
CA ALA A 164 -6.50 9.73 8.42
C ALA A 164 -5.58 10.94 8.71
N LEU A 165 -5.36 11.79 7.71
CA LEU A 165 -4.54 13.01 7.86
C LEU A 165 -5.23 14.07 8.73
N GLN A 166 -6.56 14.21 8.65
CA GLN A 166 -7.31 15.08 9.57
C GLN A 166 -7.21 14.63 11.02
N TYR A 167 -7.23 13.33 11.28
CA TYR A 167 -7.02 12.84 12.62
C TYR A 167 -5.58 13.06 13.10
N ALA A 168 -4.60 12.78 12.24
CA ALA A 168 -3.18 12.82 12.60
C ALA A 168 -2.62 14.24 12.77
N ASP A 169 -3.04 15.16 11.91
CA ASP A 169 -2.49 16.53 11.77
C ASP A 169 -3.56 17.63 11.90
N GLY A 170 -4.78 17.30 12.32
CA GLY A 170 -5.86 18.25 12.57
C GLY A 170 -5.68 19.12 13.82
N GLU A 171 -6.59 20.08 13.99
CA GLU A 171 -6.66 20.95 15.17
C GLU A 171 -6.81 20.13 16.46
N ARG A 172 -6.11 20.55 17.52
CA ARG A 172 -6.26 19.96 18.86
C ARG A 172 -7.44 20.60 19.58
N PRO A 173 -8.27 19.84 20.33
CA PRO A 173 -8.16 18.40 20.59
C PRO A 173 -8.57 17.54 19.39
N ARG A 174 -7.89 16.39 19.23
CA ARG A 174 -8.16 15.43 18.14
C ARG A 174 -9.61 14.98 18.18
N ARG A 175 -10.33 15.17 17.08
CA ARG A 175 -11.75 14.83 16.97
C ARG A 175 -11.91 13.36 16.57
N PRO A 176 -12.54 12.50 17.38
CA PRO A 176 -12.70 11.08 17.08
C PRO A 176 -13.57 10.82 15.85
N VAL A 177 -14.41 11.79 15.45
CA VAL A 177 -15.24 11.74 14.24
C VAL A 177 -14.40 11.37 13.00
N TRP A 178 -13.15 11.84 12.91
CA TRP A 178 -12.30 11.51 11.77
C TRP A 178 -11.92 10.02 11.70
N LEU A 179 -11.85 9.33 12.83
CA LEU A 179 -11.68 7.87 12.82
C LEU A 179 -12.92 7.17 12.30
N TYR A 180 -14.12 7.69 12.60
CA TYR A 180 -15.38 7.11 12.14
C TYR A 180 -15.57 7.31 10.63
N VAL A 181 -15.27 8.52 10.13
CA VAL A 181 -15.24 8.80 8.70
C VAL A 181 -14.20 7.93 8.00
N MET A 182 -13.02 7.78 8.59
CA MET A 182 -11.96 6.90 8.07
C MET A 182 -12.43 5.44 8.00
N SER A 183 -13.08 4.92 9.04
CA SER A 183 -13.61 3.55 9.06
C SER A 183 -14.69 3.33 8.00
N GLY A 184 -15.61 4.27 7.84
CA GLY A 184 -16.63 4.20 6.79
C GLY A 184 -16.01 4.26 5.39
N ALA A 185 -15.08 5.18 5.15
CA ALA A 185 -14.39 5.32 3.87
C ALA A 185 -13.53 4.09 3.54
N LEU A 186 -12.82 3.55 4.53
CA LEU A 186 -12.01 2.35 4.38
C LEU A 186 -12.88 1.18 3.92
N LEU A 187 -14.01 0.96 4.59
CA LEU A 187 -14.92 -0.10 4.18
C LEU A 187 -15.55 0.16 2.82
N LEU A 188 -16.03 1.36 2.54
CA LEU A 188 -16.64 1.66 1.24
C LEU A 188 -15.64 1.47 0.10
N SER A 189 -14.35 1.71 0.35
CA SER A 189 -13.28 1.36 -0.59
C SER A 189 -13.16 -0.15 -0.80
N LEU A 190 -13.13 -0.94 0.28
CA LEU A 190 -13.08 -2.42 0.23
C LEU A 190 -14.33 -3.00 -0.44
N ALA A 191 -15.49 -2.42 -0.15
CA ALA A 191 -16.79 -2.78 -0.70
C ALA A 191 -17.04 -2.20 -2.11
N SER A 192 -16.05 -1.51 -2.69
CA SER A 192 -16.03 -1.18 -4.12
C SER A 192 -15.11 -2.14 -4.86
N LYS A 193 -13.85 -2.27 -4.43
CA LYS A 193 -12.88 -3.11 -5.14
C LYS A 193 -11.78 -3.63 -4.22
N GLU A 194 -11.35 -4.86 -4.45
CA GLU A 194 -10.30 -5.57 -3.72
C GLU A 194 -8.93 -4.87 -3.82
N VAL A 195 -8.72 -4.02 -4.84
CA VAL A 195 -7.53 -3.14 -4.94
C VAL A 195 -7.36 -2.25 -3.70
N ALA A 196 -8.42 -2.03 -2.92
CA ALA A 196 -8.35 -1.38 -1.61
C ALA A 196 -7.33 -2.04 -0.66
N PHE A 197 -7.10 -3.36 -0.70
CA PHE A 197 -6.05 -4.01 0.10
C PHE A 197 -4.66 -3.47 -0.25
N MET A 198 -4.40 -3.19 -1.54
CA MET A 198 -3.15 -2.59 -1.98
C MET A 198 -3.03 -1.15 -1.49
N TYR A 199 -4.09 -0.35 -1.58
CA TYR A 199 -4.07 1.02 -1.07
C TYR A 199 -3.84 1.07 0.45
N VAL A 200 -4.47 0.15 1.19
CA VAL A 200 -4.22 -0.03 2.62
C VAL A 200 -2.76 -0.40 2.88
N ALA A 201 -2.19 -1.33 2.11
CA ALA A 201 -0.79 -1.72 2.28
C ALA A 201 0.16 -0.55 1.99
N ILE A 202 -0.09 0.22 0.92
CA ILE A 202 0.72 1.39 0.53
C ILE A 202 0.65 2.48 1.59
N PHE A 203 -0.55 2.97 1.93
CA PHE A 203 -0.70 4.05 2.90
C PHE A 203 -0.41 3.60 4.34
N GLY A 204 -0.82 2.39 4.69
CA GLY A 204 -0.57 1.78 6.00
C GLY A 204 0.91 1.58 6.26
N SER A 205 1.67 1.06 5.29
CA SER A 205 3.14 0.91 5.43
C SER A 205 3.86 2.25 5.54
N LEU A 206 3.44 3.26 4.76
CA LEU A 206 3.98 4.63 4.86
C LEU A 206 3.71 5.24 6.25
N LEU A 207 2.48 5.11 6.75
CA LEU A 207 2.10 5.59 8.08
C LEU A 207 2.83 4.81 9.18
N ALA A 208 3.02 3.50 9.01
CA ALA A 208 3.75 2.65 9.94
C ALA A 208 5.24 3.04 9.99
N LEU A 209 5.87 3.28 8.83
CA LEU A 209 7.23 3.79 8.77
C LEU A 209 7.35 5.14 9.49
N PHE A 210 6.43 6.06 9.23
CA PHE A 210 6.40 7.37 9.89
C PHE A 210 6.20 7.23 11.41
N TRP A 211 5.35 6.30 11.85
CA TRP A 211 5.12 6.00 13.26
C TRP A 211 6.33 5.37 13.95
N ILE A 212 6.98 4.37 13.33
CA ILE A 212 8.22 3.74 13.82
C ILE A 212 9.31 4.80 13.99
N MET A 213 9.48 5.67 12.98
CA MET A 213 10.45 6.77 13.06
C MET A 213 10.14 7.72 14.22
N ARG A 214 8.87 8.04 14.47
CA ARG A 214 8.48 8.84 15.63
C ARG A 214 8.70 8.12 16.95
N ILE A 215 8.49 6.81 17.03
CA ILE A 215 8.80 6.04 18.24
C ILE A 215 10.29 6.09 18.53
N ILE A 216 11.13 5.85 17.52
CA ILE A 216 12.60 5.91 17.64
C ILE A 216 13.03 7.28 18.17
N GLN A 217 12.41 8.35 17.65
CA GLN A 217 12.63 9.71 18.11
C GLN A 217 12.15 9.93 19.54
N ASP A 218 10.96 9.47 19.92
CA ASP A 218 10.44 9.60 21.28
C ASP A 218 11.30 8.86 22.31
N VAL A 219 11.82 7.68 21.94
CA VAL A 219 12.81 6.96 22.75
C VAL A 219 14.12 7.76 22.83
N GLY A 220 14.49 8.50 21.78
CA GLY A 220 15.70 9.34 21.66
C GLY A 220 15.66 10.74 22.28
N ILE A 221 14.49 11.38 22.43
CA ILE A 221 14.34 12.84 22.64
C ILE A 221 14.33 13.29 24.11
N ARG A 222 14.59 12.43 25.09
CA ARG A 222 14.74 12.86 26.50
C ARG A 222 16.07 12.46 27.12
N ARG A 223 17.18 12.94 26.56
CA ARG A 223 18.36 13.26 27.39
C ARG A 223 18.24 14.73 27.78
N PRO A 224 18.09 15.08 29.07
CA PRO A 224 18.48 16.40 29.54
C PRO A 224 19.90 16.67 29.04
N ALA A 225 20.18 17.86 28.52
CA ALA A 225 21.50 18.24 28.03
C ALA A 225 22.62 18.10 29.09
N GLU A 226 22.27 17.83 30.34
CA GLU A 226 23.15 17.68 31.49
C GLU A 226 23.72 16.26 31.69
N THR A 227 23.23 15.22 31.02
CA THR A 227 23.81 13.86 31.13
C THR A 227 24.85 13.56 30.04
N VAL A 228 25.91 14.36 30.03
CA VAL A 228 27.14 14.04 29.30
C VAL A 228 27.82 12.87 30.02
N GLY A 229 27.61 11.65 29.53
CA GLY A 229 28.28 10.44 30.04
C GLY A 229 27.39 9.24 30.37
N GLY A 230 26.06 9.36 30.27
CA GLY A 230 25.14 8.25 30.56
C GLY A 230 25.08 7.19 29.45
N GLU A 231 25.19 5.92 29.83
CA GLU A 231 25.00 4.74 28.97
C GLU A 231 23.74 4.85 28.09
N VAL A 232 23.82 4.37 26.86
CA VAL A 232 22.67 4.33 25.94
C VAL A 232 21.61 3.38 26.51
N PRO A 233 20.32 3.76 26.61
CA PRO A 233 19.28 2.85 27.05
C PRO A 233 19.33 1.57 26.22
N ILE A 234 19.25 0.40 26.87
CA ILE A 234 19.34 -0.92 26.22
C ILE A 234 18.36 -1.00 25.03
N LEU A 235 17.17 -0.41 25.16
CA LEU A 235 16.19 -0.35 24.07
C LEU A 235 16.71 0.40 22.83
N GLN A 236 17.39 1.54 23.00
CA GLN A 236 18.00 2.27 21.87
C GLN A 236 19.10 1.42 21.24
N LEU A 237 19.93 0.77 22.06
CA LEU A 237 21.00 -0.09 21.56
C LEU A 237 20.45 -1.28 20.77
N LEU A 238 19.39 -1.94 21.26
CA LEU A 238 18.71 -3.05 20.58
C LEU A 238 18.09 -2.59 19.25
N VAL A 239 17.42 -1.45 19.24
CA VAL A 239 16.85 -0.88 18.00
C VAL A 239 17.96 -0.53 17.00
N GLY A 240 19.04 0.10 17.45
CA GLY A 240 20.19 0.40 16.61
C GLY A 240 20.84 -0.83 15.99
N HIS A 241 20.96 -1.92 16.77
CA HIS A 241 21.42 -3.21 16.26
C HIS A 241 20.44 -3.84 15.28
N GLY A 242 19.12 -3.70 15.51
CA GLY A 242 18.10 -4.14 14.57
C GLY A 242 18.21 -3.44 13.20
N PHE A 243 18.42 -2.13 13.19
CA PHE A 243 18.67 -1.39 11.94
C PHE A 243 19.97 -1.81 11.27
N LEU A 244 21.05 -1.93 12.03
CA LEU A 244 22.33 -2.38 11.51
C LEU A 244 22.21 -3.79 10.89
N PHE A 245 21.51 -4.70 11.57
CA PHE A 245 21.21 -6.04 11.07
C PHE A 245 20.45 -5.98 9.75
N GLY A 246 19.41 -5.16 9.66
CA GLY A 246 18.64 -4.98 8.42
C GLY A 246 19.48 -4.47 7.26
N ILE A 247 20.24 -3.39 7.47
CA ILE A 247 21.09 -2.77 6.42
C ILE A 247 22.14 -3.78 5.92
N VAL A 248 22.82 -4.45 6.85
CA VAL A 248 23.82 -5.46 6.50
C VAL A 248 23.17 -6.66 5.82
N GLY A 249 21.95 -7.04 6.24
CA GLY A 249 21.15 -8.11 5.65
C GLY A 249 20.86 -7.86 4.17
N VAL A 250 20.31 -6.69 3.86
CA VAL A 250 20.00 -6.35 2.45
C VAL A 250 21.28 -6.19 1.64
N THR A 251 22.31 -5.55 2.20
CA THR A 251 23.60 -5.39 1.50
C THR A 251 24.21 -6.75 1.18
N ALA A 252 24.21 -7.68 2.14
CA ALA A 252 24.73 -9.02 1.96
C ALA A 252 23.89 -9.83 0.97
N PHE A 253 22.57 -9.66 0.98
CA PHE A 253 21.67 -10.30 0.02
C PHE A 253 21.95 -9.85 -1.41
N VAL A 254 22.01 -8.54 -1.66
CA VAL A 254 22.23 -7.95 -3.00
C VAL A 254 23.65 -8.26 -3.50
N LEU A 255 24.67 -7.98 -2.68
CA LEU A 255 26.06 -8.24 -3.07
C LEU A 255 26.31 -9.74 -3.23
N GLY A 256 25.73 -10.57 -2.37
CA GLY A 256 25.84 -12.02 -2.48
C GLY A 256 25.14 -12.59 -3.72
N ALA A 257 24.01 -12.01 -4.14
CA ALA A 257 23.35 -12.37 -5.39
C ALA A 257 24.22 -12.00 -6.60
N PHE A 258 24.82 -10.81 -6.60
CA PHE A 258 25.75 -10.38 -7.64
C PHE A 258 26.99 -11.28 -7.71
N LEU A 259 27.62 -11.54 -6.57
CA LEU A 259 28.79 -12.43 -6.49
C LEU A 259 28.44 -13.85 -6.95
N ARG A 260 27.25 -14.37 -6.59
CA ARG A 260 26.79 -15.67 -7.08
C ARG A 260 26.69 -15.67 -8.60
N TYR A 261 26.08 -14.65 -9.19
CA TYR A 261 25.94 -14.54 -10.64
C TYR A 261 27.30 -14.47 -11.35
N MET A 262 28.28 -13.75 -10.79
CA MET A 262 29.64 -13.68 -11.33
C MET A 262 30.42 -14.99 -11.18
N LEU A 263 30.20 -15.72 -10.09
CA LEU A 263 30.95 -16.94 -9.77
C LEU A 263 30.29 -18.21 -10.29
N SER A 264 28.98 -18.21 -10.59
CA SER A 264 28.25 -19.38 -11.06
C SER A 264 28.79 -20.05 -12.32
N PRO A 265 29.46 -19.34 -13.27
CA PRO A 265 30.12 -20.00 -14.40
C PRO A 265 31.37 -20.81 -14.02
N VAL A 266 31.99 -20.51 -12.87
CA VAL A 266 33.28 -21.10 -12.44
C VAL A 266 33.10 -22.05 -11.25
N LEU A 267 32.10 -21.79 -10.41
CA LEU A 267 31.85 -22.49 -9.16
C LEU A 267 30.38 -22.87 -9.08
N TRP A 268 30.09 -24.16 -8.94
CA TRP A 268 28.73 -24.63 -8.73
C TRP A 268 28.23 -24.21 -7.34
N MET A 269 27.12 -23.46 -7.32
CA MET A 269 26.54 -22.90 -6.11
C MET A 269 25.03 -23.20 -6.04
N PRO A 270 24.60 -24.17 -5.22
CA PRO A 270 23.22 -24.66 -5.22
C PRO A 270 22.21 -23.60 -4.75
N SER A 271 22.62 -22.68 -3.88
CA SER A 271 21.76 -21.58 -3.42
C SER A 271 22.57 -20.30 -3.14
N GLY A 272 21.89 -19.14 -3.16
CA GLY A 272 22.52 -17.85 -2.83
C GLY A 272 22.95 -17.74 -1.37
N VAL A 273 22.37 -18.55 -0.49
CA VAL A 273 22.64 -18.55 0.96
C VAL A 273 24.12 -18.79 1.25
N TRP A 274 24.80 -19.60 0.43
CA TRP A 274 26.22 -19.95 0.59
C TRP A 274 27.18 -18.77 0.45
N ILE A 275 26.79 -17.70 -0.26
CA ILE A 275 27.56 -16.44 -0.30
C ILE A 275 26.93 -15.42 0.65
N GLN A 276 25.61 -15.32 0.64
CA GLN A 276 24.90 -14.27 1.37
C GLN A 276 25.08 -14.39 2.89
N ALA A 277 25.01 -15.59 3.47
CA ALA A 277 25.14 -15.77 4.92
C ALA A 277 26.57 -15.50 5.44
N PRO A 278 27.65 -16.02 4.82
CA PRO A 278 29.01 -15.65 5.22
C PRO A 278 29.30 -14.16 5.05
N LEU A 279 28.86 -13.57 3.94
CA LEU A 279 29.02 -12.13 3.68
C LEU A 279 28.29 -11.29 4.75
N PHE A 280 27.09 -11.71 5.14
CA PHE A 280 26.33 -11.08 6.23
C PHE A 280 27.11 -11.12 7.54
N VAL A 281 27.61 -12.29 7.95
CA VAL A 281 28.35 -12.43 9.21
C VAL A 281 29.64 -11.61 9.19
N LEU A 282 30.40 -11.65 8.09
CA LEU A 282 31.64 -10.89 7.90
C LEU A 282 31.43 -9.38 7.98
N MET A 283 30.26 -8.89 7.56
CA MET A 283 29.92 -7.48 7.66
C MET A 283 29.32 -7.11 9.02
N TYR A 284 28.37 -7.91 9.54
CA TYR A 284 27.58 -7.54 10.72
C TYR A 284 28.40 -7.60 12.01
N VAL A 285 29.17 -8.68 12.21
CA VAL A 285 29.87 -8.92 13.48
C VAL A 285 30.90 -7.82 13.80
N PRO A 286 31.78 -7.39 12.87
CA PRO A 286 32.71 -6.30 13.15
C PRO A 286 32.01 -4.98 13.45
N LEU A 287 30.90 -4.68 12.76
CA LEU A 287 30.15 -3.44 12.93
C LEU A 287 29.35 -3.42 14.25
N ALA A 288 28.77 -4.55 14.64
CA ALA A 288 27.99 -4.70 15.87
C ALA A 288 28.88 -4.58 17.12
N VAL A 289 30.06 -5.21 17.11
CA VAL A 289 30.98 -5.20 18.27
C VAL A 289 31.92 -3.98 18.27
N PHE A 290 31.89 -3.15 17.21
CA PHE A 290 32.77 -1.97 17.08
C PHE A 290 32.73 -1.03 18.29
N GLY A 291 31.55 -0.79 18.86
CA GLY A 291 31.39 0.05 20.05
C GLY A 291 32.07 -0.54 21.29
N LEU A 292 31.95 -1.86 21.49
CA LEU A 292 32.64 -2.58 22.58
C LEU A 292 34.16 -2.47 22.41
N ILE A 293 34.68 -2.78 21.21
CA ILE A 293 36.12 -2.74 20.92
C ILE A 293 36.71 -1.34 21.17
N ARG A 294 36.00 -0.29 20.73
CA ARG A 294 36.45 1.10 20.85
C ARG A 294 36.51 1.59 22.30
N ASN A 295 35.75 0.96 23.19
CA ASN A 295 35.66 1.30 24.61
C ASN A 295 36.48 0.36 25.53
N LEU A 296 37.03 -0.75 25.02
CA LEU A 296 37.92 -1.65 25.79
C LEU A 296 39.23 -0.97 26.24
N GLY A 297 39.59 0.19 25.68
CA GLY A 297 40.82 0.94 26.00
C GLY A 297 40.61 2.37 26.51
N THR A 298 39.38 2.77 26.83
CA THR A 298 39.10 4.13 27.34
C THR A 298 39.29 4.19 28.85
N SER A 299 40.15 5.12 29.32
CA SER A 299 40.39 5.36 30.75
C SER A 299 39.12 5.86 31.46
N PRO A 300 38.93 5.54 32.77
CA PRO A 300 37.83 6.07 33.56
C PRO A 300 37.80 7.61 33.50
N GLY A 301 36.68 8.19 33.07
CA GLY A 301 36.49 9.64 32.95
C GLY A 301 36.58 10.23 31.53
N GLN A 302 36.96 9.46 30.51
CA GLN A 302 36.81 9.89 29.11
C GLN A 302 35.38 9.69 28.60
N PRO A 303 34.89 10.56 27.69
CA PRO A 303 33.57 10.42 27.12
C PRO A 303 33.43 9.11 26.35
N HIS A 304 32.33 8.40 26.60
CA HIS A 304 31.98 7.16 25.92
C HIS A 304 31.98 7.35 24.40
N LYS A 305 32.73 6.51 23.67
CA LYS A 305 32.82 6.60 22.22
C LYS A 305 31.72 5.74 21.60
N MET A 306 30.83 6.39 20.84
CA MET A 306 29.69 5.70 20.22
C MET A 306 30.14 4.57 19.27
N GLY A 307 29.45 3.44 19.41
CA GLY A 307 29.46 2.34 18.42
C GLY A 307 28.62 2.66 17.17
N ILE A 308 28.61 1.76 16.18
CA ILE A 308 27.88 2.00 14.92
C ILE A 308 26.36 1.94 15.12
N ALA A 309 25.86 0.96 15.88
CA ALA A 309 24.45 0.88 16.24
C ALA A 309 23.96 2.14 16.99
N GLU A 310 24.79 2.68 17.88
CA GLU A 310 24.49 3.91 18.63
C GLU A 310 24.54 5.15 17.74
N ALA A 311 25.50 5.21 16.81
CA ALA A 311 25.61 6.29 15.84
C ALA A 311 24.40 6.33 14.89
N ILE A 312 23.89 5.16 14.45
CA ILE A 312 22.65 5.06 13.67
C ILE A 312 21.48 5.65 14.47
N MET A 313 21.33 5.25 15.73
CA MET A 313 20.26 5.77 16.59
C MET A 313 20.37 7.26 16.88
N ALA A 314 21.59 7.75 17.12
CA ALA A 314 21.86 9.18 17.29
C ALA A 314 21.58 9.97 15.99
N GLY A 315 21.79 9.38 14.83
CA GLY A 315 21.40 9.98 13.54
C GLY A 315 19.87 10.04 13.38
N LEU A 316 19.18 8.93 13.65
CA LEU A 316 17.71 8.83 13.52
C LEU A 316 16.95 9.70 14.53
N SER A 317 17.56 10.03 15.67
CA SER A 317 16.97 10.90 16.69
C SER A 317 16.92 12.38 16.27
N HIS A 318 17.68 12.81 15.25
CA HIS A 318 17.57 14.15 14.66
C HIS A 318 16.32 14.23 13.77
N GLY A 319 15.16 14.41 14.42
CA GLY A 319 13.90 13.86 13.95
C GLY A 319 13.28 14.36 12.64
N ARG A 320 13.61 15.57 12.16
CA ARG A 320 13.10 16.04 10.86
C ARG A 320 14.05 15.68 9.71
N SER A 321 15.36 15.87 9.86
CA SER A 321 16.32 15.66 8.78
C SER A 321 16.42 14.19 8.37
N ALA A 322 16.54 13.27 9.33
CA ALA A 322 16.72 11.84 9.04
C ALA A 322 15.54 11.26 8.24
N LEU A 323 14.31 11.64 8.59
CA LEU A 323 13.12 11.16 7.89
C LEU A 323 13.04 11.69 6.46
N TYR A 324 13.31 12.98 6.25
CA TYR A 324 13.32 13.55 4.90
C TYR A 324 14.43 12.95 4.03
N VAL A 325 15.59 12.65 4.61
CA VAL A 325 16.72 12.00 3.93
C VAL A 325 16.33 10.58 3.48
N ILE A 326 15.77 9.77 4.37
CA ILE A 326 15.35 8.39 4.04
C ILE A 326 14.22 8.41 3.00
N LEU A 327 13.21 9.27 3.19
CA LEU A 327 12.08 9.36 2.28
C LEU A 327 12.50 9.86 0.89
N ALA A 328 13.38 10.87 0.82
CA ALA A 328 13.93 11.36 -0.44
C ALA A 328 14.70 10.26 -1.17
N GLY A 329 15.57 9.53 -0.46
CA GLY A 329 16.26 8.37 -1.01
C GLY A 329 15.29 7.31 -1.55
N ALA A 330 14.27 6.94 -0.77
CA ALA A 330 13.29 5.94 -1.19
C ALA A 330 12.48 6.37 -2.42
N ILE A 331 12.04 7.64 -2.49
CA ILE A 331 11.31 8.18 -3.64
C ILE A 331 12.20 8.18 -4.89
N ILE A 332 13.44 8.67 -4.78
CA ILE A 332 14.39 8.68 -5.90
C ILE A 332 14.66 7.25 -6.37
N GLY A 333 14.91 6.33 -5.43
CA GLY A 333 15.13 4.91 -5.73
C GLY A 333 13.95 4.25 -6.44
N ALA A 334 12.72 4.54 -6.02
CA ALA A 334 11.52 4.02 -6.66
C ALA A 334 11.29 4.59 -8.07
N ILE A 335 11.53 5.88 -8.28
CA ILE A 335 11.46 6.51 -9.60
C ILE A 335 12.51 5.88 -10.54
N LEU A 336 13.74 5.70 -10.06
CA LEU A 336 14.81 5.06 -10.81
C LEU A 336 14.47 3.61 -11.14
N ALA A 337 13.94 2.84 -10.19
CA ALA A 337 13.47 1.48 -10.44
C ALA A 337 12.40 1.45 -11.52
N LEU A 338 11.38 2.31 -11.43
CA LEU A 338 10.29 2.37 -12.41
C LEU A 338 10.81 2.65 -13.82
N VAL A 339 11.75 3.59 -13.94
CA VAL A 339 12.41 3.87 -15.22
C VAL A 339 13.17 2.64 -15.71
N ILE A 340 14.03 2.05 -14.88
CA ILE A 340 14.84 0.90 -15.28
C ILE A 340 13.95 -0.25 -15.72
N ILE A 341 12.92 -0.58 -14.95
CA ILE A 341 11.92 -1.61 -15.26
C ILE A 341 11.26 -1.32 -16.61
N SER A 342 10.73 -0.10 -16.80
CA SER A 342 10.07 0.29 -18.05
C SER A 342 11.01 0.18 -19.26
N VAL A 343 12.28 0.52 -19.10
CA VAL A 343 13.28 0.43 -20.18
C VAL A 343 13.64 -1.03 -20.46
N VAL A 344 13.86 -1.85 -19.43
CA VAL A 344 14.24 -3.26 -19.60
C VAL A 344 13.06 -4.08 -20.17
N ASP A 345 11.82 -3.69 -19.94
CA ASP A 345 10.66 -4.34 -20.57
C ASP A 345 10.54 -4.05 -22.06
N VAL A 346 11.04 -2.89 -22.51
CA VAL A 346 11.11 -2.52 -23.93
C VAL A 346 12.38 -3.09 -24.58
N ILE A 347 13.53 -2.99 -23.90
CA ILE A 347 14.84 -3.47 -24.35
C ILE A 347 15.26 -4.65 -23.46
N LYS A 348 14.72 -5.82 -23.80
CA LYS A 348 14.93 -7.04 -23.00
C LYS A 348 16.40 -7.48 -23.05
N PRO A 349 16.94 -8.11 -21.99
CA PRO A 349 18.33 -8.60 -21.99
C PRO A 349 18.65 -9.54 -23.16
N ASN A 350 17.69 -10.36 -23.58
CA ASN A 350 17.84 -11.26 -24.73
C ASN A 350 17.89 -10.54 -26.11
N THR A 351 17.66 -9.22 -26.15
CA THR A 351 17.91 -8.38 -27.32
C THR A 351 19.32 -7.81 -27.35
N VAL A 352 20.00 -7.77 -26.20
CA VAL A 352 21.40 -7.33 -26.08
C VAL A 352 22.35 -8.53 -26.20
N TRP A 353 22.02 -9.62 -25.51
CA TRP A 353 22.69 -10.90 -25.63
C TRP A 353 21.77 -11.86 -26.36
N THR A 354 21.95 -11.99 -27.66
CA THR A 354 21.20 -12.93 -28.49
C THR A 354 21.92 -14.27 -28.49
N THR A 355 21.17 -15.36 -28.43
CA THR A 355 21.70 -16.72 -28.64
C THR A 355 21.23 -17.28 -29.98
N PRO A 356 21.76 -16.82 -31.12
CA PRO A 356 21.46 -17.45 -32.40
C PRO A 356 21.93 -18.91 -32.41
N THR A 357 21.07 -19.78 -32.95
CA THR A 357 21.45 -21.15 -33.28
C THR A 357 22.34 -21.11 -34.51
N ILE A 358 23.63 -21.36 -34.33
CA ILE A 358 24.59 -21.52 -35.42
C ILE A 358 24.83 -23.01 -35.69
N MET A 359 25.28 -23.33 -36.89
CA MET A 359 25.65 -24.70 -37.26
C MET A 359 26.83 -25.17 -36.39
N SER A 360 26.89 -26.45 -36.00
CA SER A 360 28.03 -27.01 -35.26
C SER A 360 29.35 -26.76 -36.00
N GLU A 361 30.47 -26.71 -35.27
CA GLU A 361 31.81 -26.50 -35.84
C GLU A 361 32.14 -27.50 -36.96
N TYR A 362 31.62 -28.73 -36.84
CA TYR A 362 31.71 -29.77 -37.87
C TYR A 362 30.90 -29.41 -39.13
N ASP A 363 29.64 -28.99 -38.98
CA ASP A 363 28.79 -28.63 -40.12
C ASP A 363 29.25 -27.31 -40.79
N GLN A 364 29.99 -26.45 -40.09
CA GLN A 364 30.65 -25.26 -40.66
C GLN A 364 31.85 -25.64 -41.55
N MET A 365 32.61 -26.68 -41.21
CA MET A 365 33.76 -27.14 -42.02
C MET A 365 33.36 -28.04 -43.20
N TYR A 366 32.34 -28.88 -43.05
CA TYR A 366 32.01 -29.95 -44.01
C TYR A 366 30.70 -29.72 -44.79
N GLY A 367 29.97 -28.64 -44.50
CA GLY A 367 28.74 -28.26 -45.19
C GLY A 367 27.45 -28.68 -44.46
N PRO A 368 26.30 -28.09 -44.83
CA PRO A 368 25.04 -28.30 -44.13
C PRO A 368 24.55 -29.76 -44.14
N ASN A 369 24.16 -30.27 -42.96
CA ASN A 369 23.57 -31.59 -42.66
C ASN A 369 24.52 -32.74 -42.23
N GLY A 370 25.70 -32.45 -41.67
CA GLY A 370 26.59 -33.50 -41.14
C GLY A 370 26.07 -34.13 -39.83
N THR A 371 25.69 -33.29 -38.87
CA THR A 371 25.33 -33.71 -37.50
C THR A 371 23.92 -33.30 -37.08
N LYS A 372 23.33 -32.27 -37.71
CA LYS A 372 22.07 -31.61 -37.27
C LYS A 372 22.12 -31.08 -35.83
N GLU A 373 23.32 -30.92 -35.26
CA GLU A 373 23.52 -30.30 -33.97
C GLU A 373 23.72 -28.79 -34.17
N PHE A 374 22.93 -27.98 -33.45
CA PHE A 374 23.07 -26.53 -33.44
C PHE A 374 23.88 -26.12 -32.21
N ALA A 375 24.91 -25.32 -32.41
CA ALA A 375 25.61 -24.66 -31.31
C ALA A 375 24.91 -23.33 -31.02
N ALA A 376 24.68 -23.02 -29.74
CA ALA A 376 24.24 -21.68 -29.34
C ALA A 376 25.48 -20.79 -29.24
N ALA A 377 25.61 -19.80 -30.14
CA ALA A 377 26.59 -18.74 -29.97
C ALA A 377 25.94 -17.58 -29.21
N VAL A 378 26.62 -17.02 -28.21
CA VAL A 378 26.18 -15.77 -27.58
C VAL A 378 26.77 -14.62 -28.39
N GLU A 379 25.92 -13.91 -29.11
CA GLU A 379 26.29 -12.67 -29.80
C GLU A 379 25.86 -11.46 -28.97
N PHE A 380 26.68 -10.41 -29.00
CA PHE A 380 26.43 -9.17 -28.30
C PHE A 380 26.06 -8.07 -29.31
N ASP A 381 24.87 -7.48 -29.16
CA ASP A 381 24.42 -6.37 -29.99
C ASP A 381 24.81 -5.03 -29.32
N ASP A 382 25.91 -4.46 -29.80
CA ASP A 382 26.44 -3.15 -29.38
C ASP A 382 25.38 -2.04 -29.48
N THR A 383 24.48 -2.10 -30.47
CA THR A 383 23.47 -1.06 -30.71
C THR A 383 22.37 -1.14 -29.65
N MET A 384 21.91 -2.35 -29.33
CA MET A 384 20.93 -2.55 -28.27
C MET A 384 21.52 -2.22 -26.90
N PHE A 385 22.79 -2.56 -26.66
CA PHE A 385 23.48 -2.19 -25.43
C PHE A 385 23.61 -0.67 -25.26
N ILE A 386 24.03 0.05 -26.30
CA ILE A 386 24.12 1.52 -26.27
C ILE A 386 22.75 2.13 -26.00
N ARG A 387 21.68 1.63 -26.65
CA ARG A 387 20.30 2.08 -26.42
C ARG A 387 19.88 1.85 -24.96
N LEU A 388 20.11 0.66 -24.42
CA LEU A 388 19.83 0.36 -23.01
C LEU A 388 20.53 1.37 -22.08
N LEU A 389 21.83 1.60 -22.33
CA LEU A 389 22.64 2.53 -21.54
C LEU A 389 22.15 3.99 -21.68
N THR A 390 21.68 4.40 -22.87
CA THR A 390 21.11 5.74 -23.07
C THR A 390 19.77 5.90 -22.37
N TRP A 391 18.86 4.95 -22.53
CA TRP A 391 17.51 5.03 -21.97
C TRP A 391 17.48 4.87 -20.45
N VAL A 392 18.45 4.16 -19.87
CA VAL A 392 18.66 4.15 -18.41
C VAL A 392 19.42 5.40 -17.95
N GLY A 393 20.43 5.84 -18.71
CA GLY A 393 21.30 6.96 -18.34
C GLY A 393 20.62 8.32 -18.39
N ILE A 394 19.78 8.60 -19.39
CA ILE A 394 19.12 9.92 -19.56
C ILE A 394 18.23 10.27 -18.36
N PRO A 395 17.35 9.38 -17.86
CA PRO A 395 16.51 9.69 -16.70
C PRO A 395 17.32 9.80 -15.40
N ILE A 396 18.40 9.02 -15.25
CA ILE A 396 19.32 9.18 -14.12
C ILE A 396 19.94 10.58 -14.14
N LEU A 397 20.46 11.02 -15.30
CA LEU A 397 21.02 12.35 -15.48
C LEU A 397 19.97 13.45 -15.26
N LEU A 398 18.74 13.26 -15.75
CA LEU A 398 17.64 14.21 -15.54
C LEU A 398 17.25 14.30 -14.06
N THR A 399 17.21 13.18 -13.36
CA THR A 399 16.96 13.13 -11.91
C THR A 399 18.07 13.84 -11.14
N LEU A 400 19.33 13.56 -11.47
CA LEU A 400 20.48 14.26 -10.89
C LEU A 400 20.46 15.76 -11.20
N PHE A 401 20.04 16.14 -12.41
CA PHE A 401 19.90 17.53 -12.82
C PHE A 401 18.82 18.25 -12.03
N VAL A 402 17.64 17.64 -11.84
CA VAL A 402 16.56 18.19 -11.00
C VAL A 402 17.00 18.32 -9.56
N LEU A 403 17.70 17.32 -9.01
CA LEU A 403 18.26 17.38 -7.65
C LEU A 403 19.30 18.49 -7.52
N PHE A 404 20.20 18.61 -8.50
CA PHE A 404 21.22 19.65 -8.55
C PHE A 404 20.60 21.05 -8.63
N ILE A 405 19.66 21.27 -9.54
CA ILE A 405 18.89 22.53 -9.66
C ILE A 405 18.19 22.85 -8.34
N SER A 406 17.49 21.88 -7.76
CA SER A 406 16.79 22.06 -6.49
C SER A 406 17.77 22.45 -5.38
N ALA A 407 18.97 21.87 -5.34
CA ALA A 407 20.01 22.23 -4.39
C ALA A 407 20.54 23.64 -4.63
N VAL A 408 20.82 24.03 -5.88
CA VAL A 408 21.30 25.37 -6.24
C VAL A 408 20.30 26.46 -5.83
N PHE A 409 19.01 26.24 -6.09
CA PHE A 409 17.96 27.21 -5.75
C PHE A 409 17.64 27.31 -4.26
N ASN A 410 17.76 26.20 -3.50
CA ASN A 410 17.44 26.20 -2.07
C ASN A 410 18.64 26.50 -1.16
N PHE A 411 19.88 26.37 -1.66
CA PHE A 411 21.10 26.68 -0.91
C PHE A 411 21.99 27.76 -1.59
N PRO A 412 21.45 28.92 -2.00
CA PRO A 412 22.27 29.97 -2.58
C PRO A 412 23.22 30.51 -1.51
N GLY A 413 24.52 30.24 -1.66
CA GLY A 413 25.58 30.80 -0.81
C GLY A 413 26.03 29.99 0.41
N ARG A 414 25.59 28.73 0.59
CA ARG A 414 26.14 27.82 1.63
C ARG A 414 27.00 26.73 1.01
N LEU A 415 28.31 26.97 0.95
CA LEU A 415 29.33 25.92 0.84
C LEU A 415 29.89 25.73 2.26
N PRO A 416 29.63 24.59 2.93
CA PRO A 416 29.59 23.26 2.32
C PRO A 416 28.17 22.67 2.12
N LEU A 417 28.00 21.94 1.01
CA LEU A 417 26.85 21.07 0.77
C LEU A 417 26.75 19.99 1.85
N PRO A 418 25.54 19.50 2.18
CA PRO A 418 25.33 18.43 3.15
C PRO A 418 25.72 17.06 2.55
N TRP A 419 27.02 16.84 2.35
CA TRP A 419 27.56 15.64 1.67
C TRP A 419 27.20 14.33 2.37
N ARG A 420 27.08 14.33 3.70
CA ARG A 420 26.69 13.14 4.46
C ARG A 420 25.25 12.74 4.15
N GLU A 421 24.34 13.70 4.14
CA GLU A 421 22.93 13.52 3.84
C GLU A 421 22.72 13.11 2.38
N ILE A 422 23.45 13.73 1.45
CA ILE A 422 23.42 13.37 0.03
C ILE A 422 23.89 11.93 -0.18
N LEU A 423 25.00 11.53 0.45
CA LEU A 423 25.50 10.14 0.37
C LEU A 423 24.47 9.13 0.92
N VAL A 424 23.80 9.46 2.03
CA VAL A 424 22.74 8.60 2.57
C VAL A 424 21.54 8.53 1.63
N ILE A 425 21.11 9.64 1.03
CA ILE A 425 20.03 9.66 0.03
C ILE A 425 20.39 8.74 -1.14
N ILE A 426 21.60 8.85 -1.68
CA ILE A 426 22.07 8.04 -2.80
C ILE A 426 22.11 6.56 -2.42
N LEU A 427 22.61 6.22 -1.23
CA LEU A 427 22.70 4.85 -0.75
C LEU A 427 21.32 4.22 -0.55
N VAL A 428 20.38 4.96 0.05
CA VAL A 428 18.98 4.52 0.19
C VAL A 428 18.31 4.39 -1.18
N ALA A 429 18.53 5.34 -2.09
CA ALA A 429 17.99 5.29 -3.44
C ALA A 429 18.49 4.08 -4.22
N PHE A 430 19.80 3.81 -4.17
CA PHE A 430 20.39 2.64 -4.79
C PHE A 430 19.81 1.35 -4.20
N LEU A 431 19.74 1.25 -2.87
CA LEU A 431 19.18 0.09 -2.18
C LEU A 431 17.73 -0.18 -2.60
N VAL A 432 16.87 0.84 -2.52
CA VAL A 432 15.46 0.73 -2.89
C VAL A 432 15.33 0.39 -4.38
N CYS A 433 16.11 1.04 -5.23
CA CYS A 433 16.11 0.75 -6.66
C CYS A 433 16.48 -0.70 -6.96
N SER A 434 17.58 -1.19 -6.39
CA SER A 434 18.05 -2.57 -6.58
C SER A 434 17.03 -3.59 -6.07
N VAL A 435 16.46 -3.36 -4.90
CA VAL A 435 15.43 -4.25 -4.34
C VAL A 435 14.22 -4.31 -5.27
N LEU A 436 13.65 -3.16 -5.67
CA LEU A 436 12.47 -3.13 -6.53
C LEU A 436 12.71 -3.79 -7.89
N VAL A 437 13.85 -3.53 -8.53
CA VAL A 437 14.21 -4.17 -9.80
C VAL A 437 14.39 -5.68 -9.64
N VAL A 438 15.03 -6.15 -8.57
CA VAL A 438 15.20 -7.60 -8.33
C VAL A 438 13.85 -8.28 -8.07
N PHE A 439 12.98 -7.65 -7.29
CA PHE A 439 11.64 -8.19 -7.03
C PHE A 439 10.82 -8.27 -8.31
N GLU A 440 10.84 -7.21 -9.12
CA GLU A 440 10.16 -7.20 -10.41
C GLU A 440 10.72 -8.28 -11.36
N ARG A 441 12.04 -8.44 -11.46
CA ARG A 441 12.64 -9.49 -12.30
C ARG A 441 12.29 -10.89 -11.83
N ARG A 442 12.16 -11.10 -10.52
CA ARG A 442 11.71 -12.38 -9.95
C ARG A 442 10.22 -12.63 -10.12
N SER A 443 9.42 -11.60 -10.37
CA SER A 443 7.98 -11.77 -10.62
C SER A 443 7.64 -12.22 -12.03
N PHE A 444 8.60 -12.24 -12.98
CA PHE A 444 8.37 -12.86 -14.28
C PHE A 444 8.29 -14.37 -14.12
N VAL A 445 7.11 -14.92 -14.38
CA VAL A 445 6.92 -16.35 -14.60
C VAL A 445 7.37 -16.64 -16.04
N GLU A 446 8.31 -17.58 -16.21
CA GLU A 446 8.69 -18.04 -17.56
C GLU A 446 7.50 -18.80 -18.17
N GLU A 447 7.10 -18.41 -19.38
CA GLU A 447 5.93 -18.93 -20.11
C GLU A 447 6.04 -20.45 -20.41
N SER A 448 7.17 -21.08 -20.11
CA SER A 448 7.38 -22.53 -20.27
C SER A 448 6.66 -23.39 -19.23
N ASP A 449 6.29 -22.81 -18.08
CA ASP A 449 5.55 -23.51 -17.01
C ASP A 449 4.05 -23.19 -17.03
N THR A 450 3.53 -22.53 -18.08
CA THR A 450 2.08 -22.34 -18.22
C THR A 450 1.42 -23.68 -18.48
N ALA A 451 1.01 -24.35 -17.41
CA ALA A 451 -0.14 -25.22 -17.48
C ALA A 451 -1.25 -24.42 -18.20
N PRO A 452 -1.97 -25.02 -19.17
CA PRO A 452 -2.98 -24.30 -19.93
C PRO A 452 -3.93 -23.58 -18.97
N PHE A 453 -4.53 -22.45 -19.38
CA PHE A 453 -5.54 -21.65 -18.66
C PHE A 453 -6.74 -22.45 -18.07
N ALA A 454 -6.77 -23.77 -18.28
CA ALA A 454 -7.72 -24.75 -17.75
C ALA A 454 -7.04 -25.90 -16.99
N ALA A 455 -5.82 -25.73 -16.48
CA ALA A 455 -5.33 -26.60 -15.43
C ALA A 455 -6.11 -26.24 -14.17
N THR A 456 -7.10 -27.05 -13.86
CA THR A 456 -7.65 -27.13 -12.50
C THR A 456 -6.48 -27.09 -11.53
N LEU A 457 -6.31 -25.99 -10.80
CA LEU A 457 -5.33 -25.82 -9.73
C LEU A 457 -5.74 -26.68 -8.51
N ASN A 458 -6.14 -27.92 -8.74
CA ASN A 458 -6.39 -28.90 -7.69
C ASN A 458 -5.10 -29.59 -7.25
N THR A 459 -3.92 -29.22 -7.79
CA THR A 459 -2.65 -29.87 -7.42
C THR A 459 -2.06 -29.40 -6.09
N ASN A 460 -2.57 -28.32 -5.48
CA ASN A 460 -2.10 -27.86 -4.16
C ASN A 460 -3.07 -28.16 -3.00
N GLY A 461 -4.18 -28.87 -3.25
CA GLY A 461 -5.22 -29.10 -2.24
C GLY A 461 -5.95 -30.44 -2.29
N GLU A 462 -5.90 -31.18 -3.40
CA GLU A 462 -6.36 -32.57 -3.40
C GLU A 462 -5.33 -33.45 -2.69
N THR A 463 -5.41 -33.50 -1.35
CA THR A 463 -4.99 -34.72 -0.66
C THR A 463 -5.70 -35.89 -1.34
N GLU A 464 -5.01 -37.01 -1.50
CA GLU A 464 -5.39 -38.21 -2.28
C GLU A 464 -6.81 -38.81 -1.99
N ASN A 465 -7.62 -38.19 -1.13
CA ASN A 465 -8.99 -38.60 -0.76
C ASN A 465 -10.02 -37.44 -0.65
N GLY A 466 -9.73 -36.23 -1.14
CA GLY A 466 -10.66 -35.09 -1.04
C GLY A 466 -10.87 -34.58 0.40
N GLN A 467 -9.84 -34.65 1.25
CA GLN A 467 -9.90 -34.18 2.64
C GLN A 467 -9.15 -32.86 2.84
N TYR A 468 -9.84 -31.84 3.36
CA TYR A 468 -9.24 -30.56 3.73
C TYR A 468 -8.19 -30.71 4.85
N ASN A 469 -7.08 -29.98 4.75
CA ASN A 469 -6.05 -29.95 5.79
C ASN A 469 -6.31 -28.78 6.75
N ASN A 470 -7.05 -29.03 7.83
CA ASN A 470 -7.44 -27.98 8.79
C ASN A 470 -6.31 -27.49 9.72
N LEU A 471 -5.06 -27.95 9.55
CA LEU A 471 -3.94 -27.52 10.40
C LEU A 471 -3.73 -25.98 10.40
N PRO A 472 -3.75 -25.26 9.26
CA PRO A 472 -3.60 -23.80 9.25
C PRO A 472 -4.69 -23.08 10.04
N ILE A 473 -5.93 -23.60 9.98
CA ILE A 473 -7.07 -23.06 10.73
C ILE A 473 -6.84 -23.25 12.24
N VAL A 474 -6.43 -24.44 12.67
CA VAL A 474 -6.11 -24.71 14.08
C VAL A 474 -4.96 -23.82 14.57
N LEU A 475 -3.91 -23.63 13.75
CA LEU A 475 -2.81 -22.73 14.08
C LEU A 475 -3.29 -21.29 14.26
N SER A 476 -4.24 -20.81 13.43
CA SER A 476 -4.81 -19.48 13.58
C SER A 476 -5.53 -19.30 14.92
N TRP A 477 -6.20 -20.34 15.43
CA TRP A 477 -6.82 -20.34 16.76
C TRP A 477 -5.79 -20.28 17.88
N VAL A 478 -4.75 -21.10 17.82
CA VAL A 478 -3.67 -21.11 18.82
C VAL A 478 -2.96 -19.75 18.87
N LEU A 479 -2.56 -19.24 17.70
CA LEU A 479 -1.89 -17.94 17.59
C LEU A 479 -2.80 -16.80 18.03
N GLY A 480 -4.07 -16.80 17.59
CA GLY A 480 -5.07 -15.81 17.99
C GLY A 480 -5.25 -15.77 19.51
N GLY A 481 -5.38 -16.95 20.15
CA GLY A 481 -5.47 -17.06 21.60
C GLY A 481 -4.23 -16.52 22.33
N LEU A 482 -3.03 -16.88 21.87
CA LEU A 482 -1.78 -16.39 22.44
C LEU A 482 -1.65 -14.86 22.31
N ILE A 483 -2.04 -14.29 21.17
CA ILE A 483 -2.03 -12.84 20.95
C ILE A 483 -3.02 -12.14 21.88
N VAL A 484 -4.25 -12.65 22.01
CA VAL A 484 -5.24 -12.08 22.93
C VAL A 484 -4.71 -12.07 24.37
N ILE A 485 -4.10 -13.17 24.82
CA ILE A 485 -3.46 -13.25 26.14
C ILE A 485 -2.34 -12.20 26.27
N ALA A 486 -1.46 -12.08 25.28
CA ALA A 486 -0.38 -11.09 25.29
C ALA A 486 -0.90 -9.64 25.30
N VAL A 487 -1.99 -9.36 24.59
CA VAL A 487 -2.66 -8.04 24.58
C VAL A 487 -3.24 -7.71 25.97
N VAL A 488 -3.94 -8.66 26.59
CA VAL A 488 -4.50 -8.46 27.94
C VAL A 488 -3.38 -8.28 28.98
N ILE A 489 -2.34 -9.14 28.93
CA ILE A 489 -1.17 -9.04 29.82
C ILE A 489 -0.47 -7.69 29.63
N SER A 490 -0.18 -7.28 28.40
CA SER A 490 0.49 -6.01 28.13
C SER A 490 -0.36 -4.82 28.57
N ARG A 491 -1.69 -4.90 28.45
CA ARG A 491 -2.61 -3.85 28.88
C ARG A 491 -2.69 -3.70 30.40
N LEU A 492 -2.63 -4.81 31.14
CA LEU A 492 -2.79 -4.79 32.60
C LEU A 492 -1.46 -4.65 33.35
N LEU A 493 -0.37 -5.21 32.82
CA LEU A 493 0.91 -5.32 33.53
C LEU A 493 1.98 -4.33 33.05
N THR A 494 1.78 -3.65 31.92
CA THR A 494 2.83 -2.79 31.33
C THR A 494 2.31 -1.40 30.94
N PRO A 495 3.17 -0.35 30.99
CA PRO A 495 2.84 0.99 30.51
C PRO A 495 2.93 1.12 28.97
N LEU A 496 3.06 0.01 28.24
CA LEU A 496 3.27 0.01 26.78
C LEU A 496 2.18 0.80 26.05
N TRP A 497 0.91 0.58 26.40
CA TRP A 497 -0.21 1.24 25.73
C TRP A 497 -0.23 2.76 25.96
N GLU A 498 0.17 3.22 27.15
CA GLU A 498 0.31 4.66 27.42
C GLU A 498 1.43 5.30 26.61
N PHE A 499 2.50 4.55 26.36
CA PHE A 499 3.59 4.97 25.49
C PHE A 499 3.14 5.04 24.02
N LEU A 500 2.51 4.00 23.49
CA LEU A 500 2.05 3.96 22.08
C LEU A 500 0.98 5.03 21.79
N ASN A 501 0.08 5.27 22.74
CA ASN A 501 -1.00 6.27 22.63
C ASN A 501 -0.54 7.74 22.59
N ARG A 502 0.75 8.01 22.82
CA ARG A 502 1.30 9.37 22.69
C ARG A 502 1.23 9.86 21.25
N GLN A 503 1.33 8.94 20.29
CA GLN A 503 1.42 9.27 18.87
C GLN A 503 0.06 9.14 18.17
N PRO A 504 -0.43 10.21 17.50
CA PRO A 504 -1.69 10.15 16.74
C PRO A 504 -1.70 9.10 15.63
N LEU A 505 -0.54 8.78 15.08
CA LEU A 505 -0.42 7.80 14.00
C LEU A 505 -0.73 6.39 14.47
N PHE A 506 -0.44 6.09 15.74
CA PHE A 506 -0.79 4.81 16.32
C PHE A 506 -2.30 4.59 16.30
N ASP A 507 -3.06 5.61 16.70
CA ASP A 507 -4.53 5.59 16.68
C ASP A 507 -5.09 5.31 15.27
N VAL A 508 -4.46 5.85 14.21
CA VAL A 508 -4.86 5.60 12.82
C VAL A 508 -4.52 4.16 12.42
N LEU A 509 -3.29 3.74 12.67
CA LEU A 509 -2.79 2.41 12.31
C LEU A 509 -3.55 1.28 13.03
N ILE A 510 -3.87 1.46 14.31
CA ILE A 510 -4.61 0.45 15.07
C ILE A 510 -6.04 0.33 14.59
N VAL A 511 -6.70 1.42 14.21
CA VAL A 511 -8.05 1.37 13.61
C VAL A 511 -8.01 0.68 12.25
N ILE A 512 -7.06 1.03 11.37
CA ILE A 512 -6.90 0.35 10.07
C ILE A 512 -6.64 -1.14 10.28
N GLY A 513 -5.62 -1.47 11.08
CA GLY A 513 -5.17 -2.84 11.29
C GLY A 513 -6.25 -3.71 11.91
N THR A 514 -6.92 -3.25 12.97
CA THR A 514 -7.97 -4.05 13.63
C THR A 514 -9.21 -4.24 12.75
N LEU A 515 -9.64 -3.23 11.98
CA LEU A 515 -10.84 -3.38 11.14
C LEU A 515 -10.64 -4.31 9.95
N ILE A 516 -9.42 -4.41 9.42
CA ILE A 516 -9.09 -5.26 8.26
C ILE A 516 -8.63 -6.65 8.67
N LEU A 517 -8.08 -6.81 9.89
CA LEU A 517 -7.53 -8.07 10.38
C LEU A 517 -8.41 -9.31 10.09
N PRO A 518 -9.76 -9.24 10.23
CA PRO A 518 -10.59 -10.41 9.97
C PRO A 518 -10.58 -10.92 8.52
N TRP A 519 -10.22 -10.10 7.54
CA TRP A 519 -10.11 -10.51 6.13
C TRP A 519 -8.93 -11.46 5.89
N LEU A 520 -7.94 -11.46 6.79
CA LEU A 520 -6.82 -12.41 6.73
C LEU A 520 -7.25 -13.86 6.97
N ALA A 521 -8.50 -14.11 7.38
CA ALA A 521 -9.08 -15.44 7.46
C ALA A 521 -9.06 -16.20 6.13
N ALA A 522 -8.93 -15.51 4.98
CA ALA A 522 -8.75 -16.15 3.68
C ALA A 522 -7.46 -16.98 3.58
N PHE A 523 -6.35 -16.56 4.21
CA PHE A 523 -5.07 -17.26 4.09
C PHE A 523 -5.07 -18.67 4.70
N PRO A 524 -5.49 -18.88 5.97
CA PRO A 524 -5.57 -20.23 6.51
C PRO A 524 -6.57 -21.12 5.76
N LEU A 525 -7.62 -20.55 5.18
CA LEU A 525 -8.64 -21.28 4.43
C LEU A 525 -8.08 -21.75 3.07
N TYR A 526 -7.38 -20.87 2.37
CA TYR A 526 -6.63 -21.17 1.14
C TYR A 526 -5.59 -22.28 1.38
N TRP A 527 -4.74 -22.13 2.40
CA TRP A 527 -3.74 -23.16 2.74
C TRP A 527 -4.33 -24.48 3.26
N ALA A 528 -5.58 -24.47 3.71
CA ALA A 528 -6.28 -25.69 4.11
C ALA A 528 -6.90 -26.44 2.93
N GLY A 529 -6.87 -25.85 1.72
CA GLY A 529 -7.37 -26.45 0.48
C GLY A 529 -8.88 -26.32 0.26
N TYR A 530 -9.53 -25.33 0.89
CA TYR A 530 -10.92 -25.00 0.59
C TYR A 530 -11.00 -24.19 -0.70
N ASP A 531 -11.99 -24.48 -1.54
CA ASP A 531 -12.30 -23.71 -2.74
C ASP A 531 -12.86 -22.33 -2.34
N LEU A 532 -12.09 -21.28 -2.59
CA LEU A 532 -12.45 -19.90 -2.26
C LEU A 532 -13.18 -19.17 -3.40
N GLU A 533 -13.54 -19.86 -4.47
CA GLU A 533 -14.43 -19.35 -5.54
C GLU A 533 -15.87 -19.85 -5.35
N GLU A 534 -16.05 -21.04 -4.77
CA GLU A 534 -17.36 -21.67 -4.55
C GLU A 534 -17.98 -21.31 -3.19
N TYR A 535 -19.08 -20.55 -3.22
CA TYR A 535 -19.89 -20.18 -2.05
C TYR A 535 -21.36 -20.56 -2.19
N ASN A 536 -21.69 -21.42 -3.16
CA ASN A 536 -23.06 -21.85 -3.37
C ASN A 536 -23.51 -22.86 -2.31
N GLU A 537 -24.53 -22.50 -1.54
CA GLU A 537 -25.12 -23.36 -0.49
C GLU A 537 -25.69 -24.68 -1.01
N THR A 538 -25.95 -24.80 -2.32
CA THR A 538 -26.46 -26.04 -2.93
C THR A 538 -25.38 -27.07 -3.23
N THR A 539 -24.10 -26.66 -3.23
CA THR A 539 -22.97 -27.55 -3.50
C THR A 539 -22.31 -27.97 -2.19
N GLN A 540 -21.75 -29.19 -2.16
CA GLN A 540 -21.01 -29.68 -0.98
C GLN A 540 -19.81 -28.78 -0.67
N ALA A 541 -19.02 -28.45 -1.69
CA ALA A 541 -17.84 -27.59 -1.57
C ALA A 541 -18.22 -26.20 -1.01
N GLY A 542 -19.26 -25.56 -1.55
CA GLY A 542 -19.71 -24.27 -1.06
C GLY A 542 -20.22 -24.30 0.38
N GLN A 543 -20.92 -25.36 0.81
CA GLN A 543 -21.32 -25.52 2.21
C GLN A 543 -20.11 -25.66 3.15
N ASP A 544 -19.09 -26.41 2.73
CA ASP A 544 -17.87 -26.61 3.50
C ASP A 544 -17.08 -25.30 3.63
N THR A 545 -16.91 -24.56 2.52
CA THR A 545 -16.26 -23.25 2.50
C THR A 545 -17.02 -22.24 3.37
N LEU A 546 -18.35 -22.14 3.26
CA LEU A 546 -19.16 -21.22 4.07
C LEU A 546 -19.04 -21.49 5.57
N ARG A 547 -19.10 -22.77 5.98
CA ARG A 547 -18.96 -23.16 7.40
C ARG A 547 -17.58 -22.81 7.93
N MET A 548 -16.54 -23.10 7.16
CA MET A 548 -15.16 -22.96 7.60
C MET A 548 -14.66 -21.52 7.51
N ALA A 549 -15.22 -20.71 6.61
CA ALA A 549 -15.04 -19.26 6.60
C ALA A 549 -15.45 -18.62 7.94
N LEU A 550 -16.62 -19.00 8.48
CA LEU A 550 -17.08 -18.50 9.78
C LEU A 550 -16.18 -18.96 10.94
N VAL A 551 -15.77 -20.22 10.95
CA VAL A 551 -14.88 -20.77 12.00
C VAL A 551 -13.50 -20.11 11.97
N THR A 552 -12.96 -19.88 10.79
CA THR A 552 -11.63 -19.28 10.59
C THR A 552 -11.64 -17.78 10.88
N PHE A 553 -12.77 -17.10 10.66
CA PHE A 553 -12.94 -15.68 10.98
C PHE A 553 -12.79 -15.37 12.49
N ILE A 554 -13.33 -16.22 13.35
CA ILE A 554 -13.42 -15.97 14.80
C ILE A 554 -12.07 -15.61 15.46
N PRO A 555 -10.96 -16.37 15.29
CA PRO A 555 -9.70 -16.02 15.94
C PRO A 555 -9.16 -14.64 15.52
N PHE A 556 -9.32 -14.24 14.25
CA PHE A 556 -8.91 -12.91 13.80
C PHE A 556 -9.83 -11.82 14.37
N ALA A 557 -11.14 -12.07 14.43
CA ALA A 557 -12.09 -11.16 15.06
C ALA A 557 -11.79 -10.98 16.57
N MET A 558 -11.46 -12.06 17.28
CA MET A 558 -11.05 -12.01 18.68
C MET A 558 -9.81 -11.13 18.88
N VAL A 559 -8.79 -11.30 18.04
CA VAL A 559 -7.58 -10.46 18.10
C VAL A 559 -7.93 -9.00 17.80
N SER A 560 -8.71 -8.74 16.75
CA SER A 560 -9.17 -7.39 16.39
C SER A 560 -9.90 -6.69 17.54
N ILE A 561 -10.88 -7.36 18.13
CA ILE A 561 -11.67 -6.86 19.27
C ILE A 561 -10.76 -6.62 20.48
N SER A 562 -9.89 -7.57 20.82
CA SER A 562 -9.00 -7.44 21.98
C SER A 562 -8.05 -6.25 21.85
N LEU A 563 -7.43 -6.05 20.68
CA LEU A 563 -6.54 -4.92 20.39
C LEU A 563 -7.30 -3.58 20.44
N GLY A 564 -8.48 -3.52 19.83
CA GLY A 564 -9.30 -2.32 19.79
C GLY A 564 -9.80 -1.88 21.17
N LEU A 565 -10.25 -2.84 21.99
CA LEU A 565 -10.69 -2.58 23.36
C LEU A 565 -9.52 -2.22 24.29
N ALA A 566 -8.37 -2.90 24.15
CA ALA A 566 -7.16 -2.60 24.93
C ALA A 566 -6.61 -1.19 24.64
N TRP A 567 -6.73 -0.74 23.39
CA TRP A 567 -6.33 0.59 22.98
C TRP A 567 -7.25 1.69 23.52
N ASN A 568 -8.50 1.74 23.05
CA ASN A 568 -9.46 2.76 23.43
C ASN A 568 -10.90 2.39 23.01
N TRP A 569 -11.62 1.69 23.88
CA TRP A 569 -13.00 1.25 23.59
C TRP A 569 -13.95 2.39 23.21
N LYS A 570 -13.81 3.61 23.76
CA LYS A 570 -14.69 4.74 23.45
C LYS A 570 -14.53 5.26 22.03
N ARG A 571 -13.34 5.10 21.43
CA ARG A 571 -13.07 5.48 20.04
C ARG A 571 -13.21 4.29 19.10
N TRP A 572 -12.78 3.11 19.53
CA TRP A 572 -12.77 1.94 18.68
C TRP A 572 -14.18 1.37 18.44
N VAL A 573 -15.03 1.28 19.48
CA VAL A 573 -16.37 0.70 19.32
C VAL A 573 -17.21 1.45 18.29
N PRO A 574 -17.32 2.80 18.31
CA PRO A 574 -18.09 3.50 17.28
C PRO A 574 -17.46 3.38 15.88
N ALA A 575 -16.12 3.33 15.78
CA ALA A 575 -15.41 3.12 14.51
C ALA A 575 -15.72 1.73 13.92
N ALA A 576 -15.66 0.69 14.75
CA ALA A 576 -16.01 -0.68 14.39
C ALA A 576 -17.50 -0.83 14.06
N LEU A 577 -18.39 -0.14 14.77
CA LEU A 577 -19.81 -0.14 14.46
C LEU A 577 -20.10 0.49 13.09
N VAL A 578 -19.48 1.62 12.75
CA VAL A 578 -19.63 2.23 11.42
C VAL A 578 -19.15 1.25 10.34
N PHE A 579 -17.98 0.64 10.53
CA PHE A 579 -17.45 -0.36 9.62
C PHE A 579 -18.41 -1.55 9.50
N ILE A 580 -18.66 -2.29 10.58
CA ILE A 580 -19.47 -3.52 10.53
C ILE A 580 -20.90 -3.24 10.02
N THR A 581 -21.52 -2.12 10.40
CA THR A 581 -22.87 -1.77 9.93
C THR A 581 -22.91 -1.61 8.42
N LEU A 582 -21.98 -0.84 7.84
CA LEU A 582 -21.89 -0.67 6.40
C LEU A 582 -21.54 -2.01 5.72
N PHE A 583 -20.71 -2.84 6.36
CA PHE A 583 -20.27 -4.11 5.78
C PHE A 583 -21.46 -5.03 5.67
N THR A 584 -22.16 -5.26 6.78
CA THR A 584 -23.37 -6.07 6.81
C THR A 584 -24.41 -5.50 5.86
N PHE A 585 -24.67 -4.18 5.87
CA PHE A 585 -25.67 -3.56 5.01
C PHE A 585 -25.45 -3.85 3.52
N PHE A 586 -24.25 -3.60 2.99
CA PHE A 586 -23.98 -3.75 1.56
C PHE A 586 -23.75 -5.20 1.15
N PHE A 587 -23.00 -5.98 1.92
CA PHE A 587 -22.67 -7.35 1.52
C PHE A 587 -23.86 -8.31 1.67
N THR A 588 -24.78 -8.05 2.60
CA THR A 588 -25.99 -8.87 2.76
C THR A 588 -27.18 -8.39 1.94
N THR A 589 -26.98 -7.47 1.00
CA THR A 589 -28.06 -6.92 0.18
C THR A 589 -29.21 -6.40 1.06
N VAL A 590 -28.89 -5.50 2.00
CA VAL A 590 -29.85 -4.98 2.99
C VAL A 590 -30.48 -6.12 3.82
N PHE A 591 -29.65 -7.02 4.36
CA PHE A 591 -30.02 -8.13 5.24
C PHE A 591 -30.87 -9.26 4.60
N SER A 592 -31.08 -9.21 3.29
CA SER A 592 -31.82 -10.25 2.55
C SER A 592 -30.97 -11.47 2.18
N ASN A 593 -29.64 -11.33 2.14
CA ASN A 593 -28.70 -12.36 1.72
C ASN A 593 -27.56 -12.56 2.77
N PRO A 594 -27.82 -13.26 3.89
CA PRO A 594 -26.81 -13.51 4.94
C PRO A 594 -25.48 -14.14 4.46
N PRO A 595 -25.45 -15.06 3.48
CA PRO A 595 -24.21 -15.63 2.94
C PRO A 595 -23.22 -14.58 2.41
N GLY A 596 -23.71 -13.39 2.06
CA GLY A 596 -22.91 -12.23 1.70
C GLY A 596 -21.82 -11.87 2.71
N LEU A 597 -22.00 -12.19 3.99
CA LEU A 597 -20.97 -12.00 5.01
C LEU A 597 -19.72 -12.84 4.73
N ALA A 598 -19.89 -14.10 4.31
CA ALA A 598 -18.77 -14.99 4.02
C ALA A 598 -18.08 -14.62 2.71
N THR A 599 -18.85 -14.35 1.65
CA THR A 599 -18.29 -13.93 0.35
C THR A 599 -17.57 -12.58 0.46
N GLY A 600 -18.03 -11.68 1.32
CA GLY A 600 -17.35 -10.41 1.57
C GLY A 600 -16.11 -10.48 2.46
N MET A 601 -16.16 -11.22 3.58
CA MET A 601 -15.04 -11.30 4.52
C MET A 601 -13.91 -12.19 4.03
N VAL A 602 -14.26 -13.31 3.41
CA VAL A 602 -13.30 -14.32 2.96
C VAL A 602 -13.20 -14.31 1.44
N GLY A 603 -14.33 -14.33 0.73
CA GLY A 603 -14.34 -14.41 -0.73
C GLY A 603 -13.61 -13.27 -1.43
N SER A 604 -13.74 -12.02 -0.96
CA SER A 604 -13.06 -10.87 -1.59
C SER A 604 -11.53 -11.03 -1.64
N LEU A 605 -10.90 -11.45 -0.54
CA LEU A 605 -9.45 -11.68 -0.52
C LEU A 605 -9.09 -13.08 -1.07
N GLY A 606 -9.93 -14.07 -0.81
CA GLY A 606 -9.76 -15.45 -1.26
C GLY A 606 -9.73 -15.59 -2.77
N TYR A 607 -10.63 -14.91 -3.48
CA TYR A 607 -10.65 -14.87 -4.94
C TYR A 607 -9.33 -14.34 -5.52
N TRP A 608 -8.72 -13.33 -4.89
CA TRP A 608 -7.40 -12.85 -5.29
C TRP A 608 -6.29 -13.87 -5.06
N LEU A 609 -6.41 -14.72 -4.03
CA LEU A 609 -5.42 -15.76 -3.74
C LEU A 609 -5.51 -16.93 -4.72
N GLU A 610 -6.71 -17.30 -5.18
CA GLU A 610 -6.92 -18.35 -6.19
C GLU A 610 -6.41 -17.94 -7.58
N GLN A 611 -6.32 -16.64 -7.85
CA GLN A 611 -5.81 -16.12 -9.12
C GLN A 611 -4.28 -16.01 -9.22
N GLN A 612 -3.54 -16.27 -8.14
CA GLN A 612 -2.07 -16.25 -8.12
C GLN A 612 -1.51 -17.66 -8.29
#